data_AF-A0A419G8X4-F1
#
_entry.id   AF-A0A419G8X4-F1
#
_cell.length_a   1.000
_cell.length_b   1.000
_cell.length_c   1.000
_cell.angle_alpha   90.00
_cell.angle_beta   90.00
_cell.angle_gamma   90.00
#
_symmetry.space_group_name_H-M   'P 1'
#
loop_
_entity.id
_entity.type
_entity.pdbx_description
1 polymer ?
#
loop_
_entity_poly.entity_id
_entity_poly.type
_entity_poly.pdbx_seq_one_letter_code
_entity_poly.pdbx_strand_id
1 'polypeptide(L)'
;SCLTNVDGEYFSLARKAMRLGVACIYGAQIGLEMVQDILFGTPMPHDVEVDLGILDPDYVNIVFNGHEPWVGVATIMAARDPAVQQLAREAGAKGLRVIGSIESGQEVLQRFQMDEVFRGLTGNWLVIEPLLATGAVDVFAMDENCSPPWVVPYAEKYGVTLVCVSDLVRIPGVEKHLDYKPTEVAGIARELIRLGIENFKGRKGRVLPKVPARVQKAVAGFSTEAVLQALGGRLEPLLDVIKSGKIKGVVALINCTTLSTGPHDYVTVNVARELIKKDILIISGGCGNHALEVAGLASRDAAGQAGPGLQEICRALNIPPVLSFGTCTDTGRISMLVTAVADALGVDVPDLPVAVTAPQYLEQKATIDALFALAFGLYTHLSPTPPVAGGPELVKLLTEDLEGITGGKVALGDDPVEAARGIEAHIMKKRAKLGI
;
A
#
# COMPACT_ATOMS: atom_id res chain seq x y z
N SER A 1 -7.65 28.73 -6.85
CA SER A 1 -7.63 29.06 -8.29
C SER A 1 -8.81 28.49 -9.05
N CYS A 2 -9.34 27.32 -8.68
CA CYS A 2 -10.58 26.76 -9.23
C CYS A 2 -11.89 27.45 -8.76
N LEU A 3 -11.80 28.67 -8.19
CA LEU A 3 -12.98 29.44 -7.84
C LEU A 3 -13.60 30.05 -9.09
N THR A 4 -14.91 30.28 -9.06
CA THR A 4 -15.66 30.90 -10.15
C THR A 4 -15.00 32.22 -10.59
N ASN A 5 -14.78 32.38 -11.89
CA ASN A 5 -14.21 33.58 -12.54
C ASN A 5 -12.78 33.95 -12.10
N VAL A 6 -11.96 32.99 -11.67
CA VAL A 6 -10.55 33.24 -11.31
C VAL A 6 -9.58 32.74 -12.37
N ASP A 7 -9.60 31.43 -12.67
CA ASP A 7 -8.71 30.81 -13.64
C ASP A 7 -9.49 29.77 -14.43
N GLY A 8 -9.73 30.06 -15.72
CA GLY A 8 -10.44 29.19 -16.64
C GLY A 8 -9.53 28.52 -17.67
N GLU A 9 -8.20 28.68 -17.56
CA GLU A 9 -7.25 28.16 -18.52
C GLU A 9 -6.74 26.79 -18.07
N TYR A 10 -6.96 25.76 -18.91
CA TYR A 10 -6.76 24.36 -18.52
C TYR A 10 -5.28 24.05 -18.25
N PHE A 11 -4.34 24.64 -18.99
CA PHE A 11 -2.92 24.40 -18.81
C PHE A 11 -2.42 25.02 -17.49
N SER A 12 -2.84 26.24 -17.16
CA SER A 12 -2.56 26.91 -15.90
C SER A 12 -3.05 26.08 -14.71
N LEU A 13 -4.27 25.55 -14.79
CA LEU A 13 -4.83 24.68 -13.75
C LEU A 13 -4.09 23.34 -13.64
N ALA A 14 -3.78 22.68 -14.76
CA ALA A 14 -3.03 21.43 -14.79
C ALA A 14 -1.61 21.61 -14.21
N ARG A 15 -0.91 22.69 -14.58
CA ARG A 15 0.40 23.05 -14.02
C ARG A 15 0.33 23.29 -12.51
N LYS A 16 -0.72 23.95 -12.02
CA LYS A 16 -0.93 24.13 -10.57
C LYS A 16 -1.18 22.81 -9.87
N ALA A 17 -1.99 21.92 -10.45
CA ALA A 17 -2.26 20.60 -9.91
C ALA A 17 -0.99 19.75 -9.80
N MET A 18 -0.17 19.72 -10.85
CA MET A 18 1.16 19.08 -10.83
C MET A 18 2.09 19.68 -9.76
N ARG A 19 2.11 21.01 -9.62
CA ARG A 19 2.88 21.68 -8.55
C ARG A 19 2.40 21.28 -7.15
N LEU A 20 1.09 21.10 -6.96
CA LEU A 20 0.54 20.60 -5.69
C LEU A 20 0.95 19.14 -5.45
N GLY A 21 1.03 18.32 -6.51
CA GLY A 21 1.60 16.97 -6.44
C GLY A 21 3.02 17.00 -5.88
N VAL A 22 3.92 17.76 -6.51
CA VAL A 22 5.30 17.94 -6.03
C VAL A 22 5.35 18.44 -4.58
N ALA A 23 4.53 19.44 -4.24
CA ALA A 23 4.47 19.97 -2.88
C ALA A 23 3.97 18.94 -1.85
N CYS A 24 3.04 18.07 -2.23
CA CYS A 24 2.53 17.00 -1.37
C CYS A 24 3.63 15.98 -1.07
N ILE A 25 4.34 15.49 -2.09
CA ILE A 25 5.39 14.48 -1.90
C ILE A 25 6.54 15.04 -1.07
N TYR A 26 7.13 16.15 -1.52
CA TYR A 26 8.33 16.72 -0.88
C TYR A 26 8.03 17.43 0.44
N GLY A 27 6.84 18.02 0.58
CA GLY A 27 6.46 18.80 1.76
C GLY A 27 5.79 17.99 2.86
N ALA A 28 5.12 16.88 2.53
CA ALA A 28 4.36 16.10 3.49
C ALA A 28 4.80 14.62 3.54
N GLN A 29 4.76 13.89 2.41
CA GLN A 29 4.99 12.44 2.44
C GLN A 29 6.40 12.05 2.85
N ILE A 30 7.44 12.67 2.25
CA ILE A 30 8.84 12.39 2.64
C ILE A 30 9.05 12.66 4.14
N GLY A 31 8.55 13.79 4.64
CA GLY A 31 8.65 14.13 6.05
C GLY A 31 7.90 13.14 6.96
N LEU A 32 6.71 12.70 6.54
CA LEU A 32 5.90 11.72 7.25
C LEU A 32 6.64 10.38 7.37
N GLU A 33 7.13 9.85 6.27
CA GLU A 33 7.86 8.58 6.25
C GLU A 33 9.12 8.64 7.09
N MET A 34 9.93 9.71 6.94
CA MET A 34 11.15 9.89 7.72
C MET A 34 10.87 9.93 9.23
N VAL A 35 9.81 10.63 9.64
CA VAL A 35 9.42 10.69 11.06
C VAL A 35 8.98 9.32 11.56
N GLN A 36 8.20 8.56 10.79
CA GLN A 36 7.82 7.20 11.18
C GLN A 36 9.03 6.27 11.29
N ASP A 37 9.98 6.37 10.36
CA ASP A 37 11.22 5.59 10.40
C ASP A 37 12.10 5.96 11.59
N ILE A 38 12.18 7.24 11.96
CA ILE A 38 12.88 7.69 13.17
C ILE A 38 12.22 7.12 14.44
N LEU A 39 10.88 7.08 14.48
CA LEU A 39 10.14 6.64 15.66
C LEU A 39 10.09 5.12 15.82
N PHE A 40 9.97 4.38 14.71
CA PHE A 40 9.67 2.94 14.72
C PHE A 40 10.70 2.07 14.01
N GLY A 41 11.74 2.69 13.44
CA GLY A 41 12.78 2.03 12.68
C GLY A 41 12.49 2.03 11.18
N THR A 42 13.55 2.16 10.39
CA THR A 42 13.49 2.01 8.94
C THR A 42 13.08 0.58 8.57
N PRO A 43 12.12 0.39 7.65
CA PRO A 43 11.68 -0.93 7.20
C PRO A 43 12.84 -1.76 6.63
N MET A 44 12.89 -3.04 7.03
CA MET A 44 13.87 -4.01 6.56
C MET A 44 13.19 -5.31 6.12
N PRO A 45 13.62 -5.94 5.00
CA PRO A 45 12.95 -7.10 4.43
C PRO A 45 12.84 -8.27 5.41
N HIS A 46 11.60 -8.73 5.65
CA HIS A 46 11.33 -9.88 6.50
C HIS A 46 10.07 -10.63 6.05
N ASP A 47 9.91 -11.87 6.55
CA ASP A 47 8.78 -12.71 6.19
C ASP A 47 7.53 -12.33 6.97
N VAL A 48 6.42 -12.23 6.26
CA VAL A 48 5.11 -11.85 6.81
C VAL A 48 4.01 -12.79 6.35
N GLU A 49 2.88 -12.73 7.06
CA GLU A 49 1.65 -13.45 6.73
C GLU A 49 0.54 -12.45 6.42
N VAL A 50 -0.22 -12.73 5.36
CA VAL A 50 -1.36 -11.93 4.93
C VAL A 50 -2.58 -12.81 4.61
N ASP A 51 -3.70 -12.18 4.23
CA ASP A 51 -5.02 -12.76 3.95
C ASP A 51 -5.83 -13.01 5.25
N LEU A 52 -7.13 -13.28 5.12
CA LEU A 52 -8.06 -13.41 6.24
C LEU A 52 -7.77 -14.62 7.15
N GLY A 53 -7.06 -15.63 6.65
CA GLY A 53 -6.75 -16.83 7.43
C GLY A 53 -5.80 -16.61 8.60
N ILE A 54 -5.19 -15.42 8.73
CA ILE A 54 -4.35 -15.06 9.89
C ILE A 54 -5.16 -14.91 11.19
N LEU A 55 -6.48 -14.71 11.09
CA LEU A 55 -7.37 -14.61 12.23
C LEU A 55 -7.52 -15.97 12.91
N ASP A 56 -7.47 -15.99 14.24
CA ASP A 56 -7.87 -17.16 15.02
C ASP A 56 -9.05 -16.75 15.92
N PRO A 57 -10.25 -17.33 15.73
CA PRO A 57 -11.42 -16.96 16.51
C PRO A 57 -11.30 -17.34 18.00
N ASP A 58 -10.34 -18.17 18.39
CA ASP A 58 -10.05 -18.51 19.79
C ASP A 58 -9.14 -17.48 20.49
N TYR A 59 -8.61 -16.50 19.77
CA TYR A 59 -7.91 -15.34 20.32
C TYR A 59 -8.84 -14.12 20.37
N VAL A 60 -8.53 -13.17 21.25
CA VAL A 60 -9.07 -11.82 21.14
C VAL A 60 -8.40 -11.14 19.95
N ASN A 61 -9.15 -10.71 18.93
CA ASN A 61 -8.57 -10.06 17.74
C ASN A 61 -8.91 -8.57 17.70
N ILE A 62 -7.91 -7.71 17.87
CA ILE A 62 -8.03 -6.25 17.74
C ILE A 62 -7.43 -5.84 16.41
N VAL A 63 -8.27 -5.30 15.53
CA VAL A 63 -7.88 -4.87 14.18
C VAL A 63 -7.68 -3.36 14.17
N PHE A 64 -6.56 -2.91 13.61
CA PHE A 64 -6.30 -1.49 13.32
C PHE A 64 -6.44 -1.23 11.83
N ASN A 65 -7.35 -0.30 11.50
CA ASN A 65 -7.72 0.06 10.14
C ASN A 65 -7.53 1.56 9.92
N GLY A 66 -6.84 1.89 8.85
CA GLY A 66 -6.71 3.26 8.38
C GLY A 66 -5.34 3.46 7.76
N HIS A 67 -4.63 4.51 8.19
CA HIS A 67 -3.32 4.92 7.68
C HIS A 67 -2.34 5.31 8.81
N GLU A 68 -2.81 5.51 10.04
CA GLU A 68 -1.97 5.97 11.15
C GLU A 68 -1.55 4.82 12.07
N PRO A 69 -0.24 4.50 12.19
CA PRO A 69 0.20 3.34 12.97
C PRO A 69 0.15 3.54 14.49
N TRP A 70 -0.08 4.77 14.98
CA TRP A 70 0.22 5.18 16.36
C TRP A 70 -0.49 4.34 17.43
N VAL A 71 -1.81 4.20 17.31
CA VAL A 71 -2.62 3.46 18.28
C VAL A 71 -2.40 1.96 18.14
N GLY A 72 -2.18 1.48 16.92
CA GLY A 72 -1.85 0.08 16.63
C GLY A 72 -0.54 -0.34 17.29
N VAL A 73 0.53 0.44 17.10
CA VAL A 73 1.85 0.20 17.72
C VAL A 73 1.74 0.22 19.25
N ALA A 74 1.08 1.22 19.83
CA ALA A 74 0.90 1.30 21.28
C ALA A 74 0.14 0.07 21.83
N THR A 75 -0.84 -0.43 21.08
CA THR A 75 -1.62 -1.62 21.46
C THR A 75 -0.80 -2.89 21.34
N ILE A 76 0.04 -3.03 20.31
CA ILE A 76 1.00 -4.15 20.20
C ILE A 76 1.95 -4.17 21.39
N MET A 77 2.54 -3.01 21.74
CA MET A 77 3.45 -2.89 22.87
C MET A 77 2.76 -3.28 24.20
N ALA A 78 1.54 -2.79 24.43
CA ALA A 78 0.76 -3.15 25.62
C ALA A 78 0.37 -4.64 25.64
N ALA A 79 -0.01 -5.20 24.48
CA ALA A 79 -0.43 -6.59 24.35
C ALA A 79 0.72 -7.60 24.53
N ARG A 80 1.98 -7.18 24.38
CA ARG A 80 3.16 -8.00 24.68
C ARG A 80 3.41 -8.18 26.18
N ASP A 81 2.75 -7.42 27.05
CA ASP A 81 2.80 -7.65 28.50
C ASP A 81 2.18 -9.02 28.85
N PRO A 82 2.91 -9.94 29.51
CA PRO A 82 2.37 -11.23 29.93
C PRO A 82 1.10 -11.13 30.77
N ALA A 83 0.92 -10.06 31.55
CA ALA A 83 -0.29 -9.81 32.33
C ALA A 83 -1.51 -9.54 31.43
N VAL A 84 -1.34 -8.80 30.33
CA VAL A 84 -2.42 -8.59 29.34
C VAL A 84 -2.81 -9.90 28.67
N GLN A 85 -1.83 -10.70 28.27
CA GLN A 85 -2.10 -12.03 27.69
C GLN A 85 -2.81 -12.95 28.70
N GLN A 86 -2.48 -12.83 29.99
CA GLN A 86 -3.13 -13.59 31.05
C GLN A 86 -4.59 -13.17 31.24
N LEU A 87 -4.90 -11.88 31.20
CA LEU A 87 -6.28 -11.38 31.25
C LEU A 87 -7.13 -11.93 30.10
N ALA A 88 -6.57 -12.01 28.89
CA ALA A 88 -7.26 -12.62 27.74
C ALA A 88 -7.51 -14.12 27.96
N ARG A 89 -6.55 -14.85 28.55
CA ARG A 89 -6.73 -16.27 28.89
C ARG A 89 -7.78 -16.50 29.97
N GLU A 90 -7.83 -15.65 30.99
CA GLU A 90 -8.86 -15.69 32.04
C GLU A 90 -10.26 -15.39 31.48
N ALA A 91 -10.35 -14.64 30.38
CA ALA A 91 -11.58 -14.45 29.62
C ALA A 91 -11.95 -15.65 28.72
N GLY A 92 -11.12 -16.69 28.69
CA GLY A 92 -11.34 -17.91 27.92
C GLY A 92 -10.80 -17.87 26.48
N ALA A 93 -9.97 -16.89 26.12
CA ALA A 93 -9.22 -16.88 24.86
C ALA A 93 -7.90 -17.67 25.01
N LYS A 94 -7.23 -18.00 23.90
CA LYS A 94 -5.84 -18.51 23.94
C LYS A 94 -4.84 -17.39 24.26
N GLY A 95 -5.18 -16.16 23.90
CA GLY A 95 -4.41 -14.94 24.11
C GLY A 95 -5.07 -13.77 23.41
N LEU A 96 -4.34 -12.67 23.24
CA LEU A 96 -4.76 -11.49 22.50
C LEU A 96 -3.82 -11.22 21.33
N ARG A 97 -4.42 -10.97 20.17
CA ARG A 97 -3.76 -10.65 18.92
C ARG A 97 -4.14 -9.27 18.44
N VAL A 98 -3.15 -8.58 17.89
CA VAL A 98 -3.32 -7.38 17.09
C VAL A 98 -3.15 -7.75 15.63
N ILE A 99 -4.05 -7.25 14.79
CA ILE A 99 -4.11 -7.54 13.37
C ILE A 99 -4.08 -6.21 12.61
N GLY A 100 -3.21 -6.12 11.60
CA GLY A 100 -3.20 -5.00 10.68
C GLY A 100 -4.33 -5.12 9.66
N SER A 101 -4.92 -3.99 9.29
CA SER A 101 -5.80 -3.84 8.14
C SER A 101 -5.32 -2.65 7.32
N ILE A 102 -5.38 -2.76 6.00
CA ILE A 102 -5.00 -1.72 5.05
C ILE A 102 -3.66 -1.04 5.40
N GLU A 103 -3.55 0.28 5.26
CA GLU A 103 -2.25 0.97 5.29
C GLU A 103 -1.72 1.17 6.71
N SER A 104 -2.57 1.40 7.71
CA SER A 104 -2.18 1.40 9.13
C SER A 104 -1.55 0.05 9.52
N GLY A 105 -2.16 -1.04 9.06
CA GLY A 105 -1.61 -2.38 9.21
C GLY A 105 -0.28 -2.56 8.47
N GLN A 106 -0.18 -2.09 7.22
CA GLN A 106 1.05 -2.17 6.43
C GLN A 106 2.21 -1.39 7.04
N GLU A 107 1.96 -0.20 7.61
CA GLU A 107 2.99 0.59 8.30
C GLU A 107 3.62 -0.17 9.47
N VAL A 108 2.79 -0.91 10.21
CA VAL A 108 3.27 -1.79 11.28
C VAL A 108 3.95 -3.02 10.67
N LEU A 109 3.34 -3.63 9.66
CA LEU A 109 3.83 -4.84 8.99
C LEU A 109 5.27 -4.68 8.50
N GLN A 110 5.59 -3.53 7.91
CA GLN A 110 6.91 -3.30 7.34
C GLN A 110 8.03 -3.08 8.37
N ARG A 111 7.69 -2.88 9.66
CA ARG A 111 8.64 -2.56 10.74
C ARG A 111 8.70 -3.60 11.87
N PHE A 112 7.59 -4.28 12.16
CA PHE A 112 7.47 -5.16 13.31
C PHE A 112 7.52 -6.63 12.88
N GLN A 113 8.34 -7.42 13.58
CA GLN A 113 8.38 -8.87 13.40
C GLN A 113 7.05 -9.52 13.81
N MET A 114 6.64 -10.55 13.07
CA MET A 114 5.50 -11.38 13.43
C MET A 114 5.81 -12.19 14.69
N ASP A 115 4.87 -12.22 15.63
CA ASP A 115 4.97 -12.99 16.88
C ASP A 115 3.60 -13.54 17.29
N GLU A 116 3.41 -13.92 18.56
CA GLU A 116 2.11 -14.39 19.07
C GLU A 116 1.07 -13.27 19.22
N VAL A 117 1.53 -12.00 19.25
CA VAL A 117 0.68 -10.81 19.41
C VAL A 117 0.35 -10.21 18.05
N PHE A 118 1.34 -9.88 17.23
CA PHE A 118 1.11 -9.29 15.91
C PHE A 118 1.18 -10.37 14.83
N ARG A 119 0.04 -10.64 14.18
CA ARG A 119 -0.16 -11.77 13.24
C ARG A 119 -0.29 -11.38 11.77
N GLY A 120 0.10 -10.16 11.42
CA GLY A 120 0.18 -9.72 10.04
C GLY A 120 -0.98 -8.84 9.61
N LEU A 121 -1.26 -8.87 8.31
CA LEU A 121 -2.13 -7.92 7.62
C LEU A 121 -3.24 -8.64 6.84
N THR A 122 -4.47 -8.16 6.92
CA THR A 122 -5.60 -8.78 6.21
C THR A 122 -5.52 -8.56 4.69
N GLY A 123 -5.66 -7.33 4.23
CA GLY A 123 -5.71 -6.98 2.81
C GLY A 123 -6.11 -5.51 2.58
N ASN A 124 -6.55 -5.20 1.36
CA ASN A 124 -7.02 -3.87 1.00
C ASN A 124 -8.45 -3.54 1.50
N TRP A 125 -8.94 -2.33 1.23
CA TRP A 125 -10.18 -1.82 1.84
C TRP A 125 -11.43 -2.63 1.49
N LEU A 126 -11.49 -3.27 0.30
CA LEU A 126 -12.60 -4.14 -0.09
C LEU A 126 -12.66 -5.43 0.75
N VAL A 127 -11.58 -5.77 1.46
CA VAL A 127 -11.52 -6.92 2.38
C VAL A 127 -12.12 -6.60 3.75
N ILE A 128 -12.36 -5.33 4.09
CA ILE A 128 -12.88 -4.93 5.42
C ILE A 128 -14.22 -5.60 5.72
N GLU A 129 -15.17 -5.56 4.78
CA GLU A 129 -16.48 -6.18 4.99
C GLU A 129 -16.40 -7.72 5.13
N PRO A 130 -15.70 -8.45 4.23
CA PRO A 130 -15.38 -9.87 4.43
C PRO A 130 -14.68 -10.17 5.77
N LEU A 131 -13.74 -9.33 6.19
CA LEU A 131 -13.02 -9.43 7.45
C LEU A 131 -13.98 -9.39 8.64
N LEU A 132 -14.85 -8.39 8.71
CA LEU A 132 -15.85 -8.29 9.78
C LEU A 132 -16.83 -9.48 9.72
N ALA A 133 -17.19 -9.93 8.53
CA ALA A 133 -18.09 -11.07 8.31
C ALA A 133 -17.49 -12.43 8.70
N THR A 134 -16.17 -12.52 8.96
CA THR A 134 -15.57 -13.72 9.55
C THR A 134 -16.11 -14.02 10.96
N GLY A 135 -16.63 -13.01 11.67
CA GLY A 135 -17.08 -13.16 13.06
C GLY A 135 -15.95 -13.40 14.06
N ALA A 136 -14.69 -13.18 13.66
CA ALA A 136 -13.51 -13.36 14.52
C ALA A 136 -12.97 -12.05 15.11
N VAL A 137 -13.44 -10.89 14.65
CA VAL A 137 -12.96 -9.56 15.08
C VAL A 137 -13.66 -9.12 16.36
N ASP A 138 -12.88 -8.74 17.37
CA ASP A 138 -13.41 -8.25 18.64
C ASP A 138 -13.52 -6.74 18.69
N VAL A 139 -12.49 -6.06 18.22
CA VAL A 139 -12.45 -4.60 18.08
C VAL A 139 -11.96 -4.26 16.68
N PHE A 140 -12.67 -3.34 16.03
CA PHE A 140 -12.23 -2.71 14.79
C PHE A 140 -12.01 -1.23 15.06
N ALA A 141 -10.73 -0.85 15.23
CA ALA A 141 -10.28 0.50 15.53
C ALA A 141 -9.95 1.22 14.23
N MET A 142 -10.58 2.37 14.00
CA MET A 142 -10.52 3.15 12.77
C MET A 142 -9.85 4.50 13.03
N ASP A 143 -8.70 4.73 12.42
CA ASP A 143 -7.98 6.01 12.55
C ASP A 143 -8.44 7.03 11.49
N GLU A 144 -8.09 6.85 10.21
CA GLU A 144 -8.24 7.85 9.15
C GLU A 144 -8.95 7.24 7.92
N ASN A 145 -8.38 7.44 6.72
CA ASN A 145 -9.01 7.12 5.45
C ASN A 145 -9.31 5.62 5.31
N CYS A 146 -10.22 5.29 4.38
CA CYS A 146 -10.65 3.92 4.09
C CYS A 146 -11.33 3.21 5.29
N SER A 147 -12.06 3.99 6.09
CA SER A 147 -12.98 3.50 7.13
C SER A 147 -14.41 3.55 6.58
N PRO A 148 -15.01 2.41 6.15
CA PRO A 148 -16.26 2.45 5.39
C PRO A 148 -17.41 3.07 6.23
N PRO A 149 -18.21 3.98 5.66
CA PRO A 149 -19.20 4.74 6.43
C PRO A 149 -20.40 3.89 6.89
N TRP A 150 -20.57 2.67 6.37
CA TRP A 150 -21.71 1.79 6.66
C TRP A 150 -21.28 0.47 7.31
N VAL A 151 -20.48 0.55 8.38
CA VAL A 151 -19.94 -0.62 9.11
C VAL A 151 -20.83 -1.12 10.27
N VAL A 152 -21.76 -0.29 10.76
CA VAL A 152 -22.60 -0.63 11.93
C VAL A 152 -23.39 -1.94 11.78
N PRO A 153 -23.98 -2.27 10.61
CA PRO A 153 -24.69 -3.55 10.46
C PRO A 153 -23.80 -4.78 10.70
N TYR A 154 -22.48 -4.67 10.47
CA TYR A 154 -21.54 -5.73 10.80
C TYR A 154 -21.34 -5.89 12.31
N ALA A 155 -21.33 -4.78 13.06
CA ALA A 155 -21.30 -4.81 14.52
C ALA A 155 -22.55 -5.48 15.11
N GLU A 156 -23.74 -5.15 14.60
CA GLU A 156 -24.99 -5.75 15.05
C GLU A 156 -25.05 -7.25 14.79
N LYS A 157 -24.60 -7.68 13.60
CA LYS A 157 -24.68 -9.07 13.16
C LYS A 157 -23.56 -9.96 13.72
N TYR A 158 -22.32 -9.47 13.74
CA TYR A 158 -21.13 -10.24 14.10
C TYR A 158 -20.58 -9.89 15.47
N GLY A 159 -21.18 -8.91 16.16
CA GLY A 159 -20.82 -8.55 17.51
C GLY A 159 -19.41 -7.98 17.63
N VAL A 160 -18.90 -7.29 16.61
CA VAL A 160 -17.62 -6.55 16.69
C VAL A 160 -17.85 -5.21 17.38
N THR A 161 -16.91 -4.78 18.22
CA THR A 161 -16.91 -3.42 18.78
C THR A 161 -16.20 -2.45 17.81
N LEU A 162 -16.94 -1.47 17.29
CA LEU A 162 -16.38 -0.42 16.43
C LEU A 162 -15.88 0.75 17.28
N VAL A 163 -14.68 1.26 16.97
CA VAL A 163 -14.09 2.39 17.70
C VAL A 163 -13.42 3.35 16.71
N CYS A 164 -13.80 4.62 16.74
CA CYS A 164 -13.03 5.67 16.07
C CYS A 164 -11.86 6.08 16.99
N VAL A 165 -10.63 6.06 16.48
CA VAL A 165 -9.42 6.42 17.24
C VAL A 165 -8.73 7.68 16.72
N SER A 166 -9.32 8.38 15.76
CA SER A 166 -8.92 9.73 15.34
C SER A 166 -10.13 10.65 15.29
N ASP A 167 -9.90 11.95 15.50
CA ASP A 167 -10.94 12.97 15.41
C ASP A 167 -11.46 13.19 13.97
N LEU A 168 -10.67 12.79 12.98
CA LEU A 168 -10.99 12.81 11.55
C LEU A 168 -12.09 11.82 11.16
N VAL A 169 -12.26 10.73 11.93
CA VAL A 169 -13.22 9.67 11.58
C VAL A 169 -14.42 9.70 12.52
N ARG A 170 -15.59 9.96 11.93
CA ARG A 170 -16.89 9.98 12.59
C ARG A 170 -17.90 9.21 11.75
N ILE A 171 -18.24 8.01 12.21
CA ILE A 171 -19.16 7.10 11.53
C ILE A 171 -20.51 7.13 12.25
N PRO A 172 -21.62 7.41 11.55
CA PRO A 172 -22.95 7.35 12.14
C PRO A 172 -23.22 6.01 12.83
N GLY A 173 -23.68 6.06 14.09
CA GLY A 173 -23.99 4.87 14.90
C GLY A 173 -22.79 4.22 15.60
N VAL A 174 -21.57 4.73 15.42
CA VAL A 174 -20.41 4.34 16.25
C VAL A 174 -20.34 5.27 17.45
N GLU A 175 -20.55 4.74 18.65
CA GLU A 175 -20.59 5.54 19.89
C GLU A 175 -19.22 5.72 20.57
N LYS A 176 -18.25 4.84 20.26
CA LYS A 176 -16.95 4.84 20.93
C LYS A 176 -15.94 5.66 20.13
N HIS A 177 -15.49 6.75 20.76
CA HIS A 177 -14.46 7.64 20.23
C HIS A 177 -13.31 7.73 21.23
N LEU A 178 -12.12 7.33 20.82
CA LEU A 178 -10.88 7.37 21.59
C LEU A 178 -9.82 8.12 20.77
N ASP A 179 -10.08 9.40 20.52
CA ASP A 179 -9.26 10.23 19.63
C ASP A 179 -7.79 10.23 20.06
N TYR A 180 -6.92 9.91 19.12
CA TYR A 180 -5.49 9.80 19.34
C TYR A 180 -4.90 11.10 19.86
N LYS A 181 -4.21 10.99 20.98
CA LYS A 181 -3.30 12.02 21.47
C LYS A 181 -2.03 11.34 21.95
N PRO A 182 -0.84 11.81 21.55
CA PRO A 182 0.42 11.16 21.93
C PRO A 182 0.57 10.92 23.44
N THR A 183 0.12 11.87 24.27
CA THR A 183 0.21 11.77 25.75
C THR A 183 -0.78 10.79 26.38
N GLU A 184 -1.85 10.40 25.66
CA GLU A 184 -2.93 9.54 26.16
C GLU A 184 -2.93 8.14 25.52
N VAL A 185 -2.08 7.90 24.51
CA VAL A 185 -2.11 6.68 23.67
C VAL A 185 -2.00 5.38 24.46
N ALA A 186 -1.22 5.36 25.55
CA ALA A 186 -1.12 4.18 26.41
C ALA A 186 -2.45 3.86 27.12
N GLY A 187 -3.23 4.89 27.47
CA GLY A 187 -4.58 4.73 28.03
C GLY A 187 -5.57 4.23 26.97
N ILE A 188 -5.49 4.76 25.76
CA ILE A 188 -6.30 4.33 24.61
C ILE A 188 -6.06 2.84 24.32
N ALA A 189 -4.79 2.42 24.23
CA ALA A 189 -4.41 1.03 24.03
C ALA A 189 -5.00 0.08 25.09
N ARG A 190 -4.92 0.47 26.38
CA ARG A 190 -5.52 -0.32 27.48
C ARG A 190 -7.04 -0.41 27.36
N GLU A 191 -7.71 0.65 26.95
CA GLU A 191 -9.16 0.65 26.76
C GLU A 191 -9.56 -0.23 25.57
N LEU A 192 -8.85 -0.19 24.45
CA LEU A 192 -9.08 -1.08 23.31
C LEU A 192 -8.89 -2.56 23.69
N ILE A 193 -7.85 -2.87 24.49
CA ILE A 193 -7.62 -4.21 25.04
C ILE A 193 -8.80 -4.65 25.92
N ARG A 194 -9.26 -3.77 26.83
CA ARG A 194 -10.41 -4.04 27.70
C ARG A 194 -11.66 -4.33 26.88
N LEU A 195 -11.96 -3.50 25.89
CA LEU A 195 -13.09 -3.66 24.97
C LEU A 195 -12.99 -4.98 24.18
N GLY A 196 -11.80 -5.33 23.68
CA GLY A 196 -11.58 -6.58 22.96
C GLY A 196 -11.86 -7.81 23.83
N ILE A 197 -11.34 -7.81 25.06
CA ILE A 197 -11.56 -8.91 26.01
C ILE A 197 -13.04 -9.03 26.42
N GLU A 198 -13.71 -7.89 26.64
CA GLU A 198 -15.15 -7.85 26.94
C GLU A 198 -15.98 -8.40 25.77
N ASN A 199 -15.68 -7.94 24.55
CA ASN A 199 -16.36 -8.35 23.35
C ASN A 199 -16.17 -9.84 23.05
N PHE A 200 -14.96 -10.38 23.27
CA PHE A 200 -14.66 -11.80 23.10
C PHE A 200 -15.63 -12.67 23.90
N LYS A 201 -15.86 -12.33 25.17
CA LYS A 201 -16.83 -13.03 26.03
C LYS A 201 -18.25 -12.95 25.45
N GLY A 202 -18.63 -11.80 24.88
CA GLY A 202 -19.95 -11.57 24.30
C GLY A 202 -20.17 -12.22 22.93
N ARG A 203 -19.13 -12.38 22.10
CA ARG A 203 -19.23 -13.06 20.79
C ARG A 203 -19.09 -14.58 20.91
N LYS A 204 -18.29 -15.08 21.84
CA LYS A 204 -18.00 -16.52 21.97
C LYS A 204 -19.29 -17.30 22.27
N GLY A 205 -19.59 -18.28 21.42
CA GLY A 205 -20.81 -19.09 21.51
C GLY A 205 -22.08 -18.42 20.95
N ARG A 206 -22.04 -17.12 20.63
CA ARG A 206 -23.16 -16.38 19.99
C ARG A 206 -22.98 -16.23 18.49
N VAL A 207 -21.75 -16.02 18.05
CA VAL A 207 -21.39 -15.83 16.63
C VAL A 207 -20.58 -17.05 16.18
N LEU A 208 -21.01 -17.68 15.08
CA LEU A 208 -20.26 -18.78 14.47
C LEU A 208 -19.15 -18.20 13.58
N PRO A 209 -17.87 -18.34 13.95
CA PRO A 209 -16.78 -17.82 13.14
C PRO A 209 -16.64 -18.59 11.83
N LYS A 210 -16.32 -17.86 10.76
CA LYS A 210 -16.10 -18.37 9.40
C LYS A 210 -14.82 -17.78 8.81
N VAL A 211 -13.70 -18.08 9.44
CA VAL A 211 -12.38 -17.66 8.96
C VAL A 211 -11.95 -18.59 7.81
N PRO A 212 -11.56 -18.06 6.63
CA PRO A 212 -10.98 -18.86 5.55
C PRO A 212 -9.68 -19.54 5.99
N ALA A 213 -9.39 -20.74 5.47
CA ALA A 213 -8.17 -21.46 5.85
C ALA A 213 -6.89 -20.94 5.18
N ARG A 214 -7.01 -20.07 4.18
CA ARG A 214 -5.87 -19.61 3.39
C ARG A 214 -5.11 -18.51 4.14
N VAL A 215 -3.84 -18.77 4.38
CA VAL A 215 -2.83 -17.78 4.76
C VAL A 215 -1.84 -17.69 3.62
N GLN A 216 -1.46 -16.48 3.24
CA GLN A 216 -0.48 -16.24 2.19
C GLN A 216 0.79 -15.64 2.81
N LYS A 217 1.95 -16.17 2.40
CA LYS A 217 3.25 -15.59 2.79
C LYS A 217 3.65 -14.48 1.81
N ALA A 218 4.31 -13.46 2.32
CA ALA A 218 4.94 -12.40 1.55
C ALA A 218 6.27 -11.97 2.22
N VAL A 219 7.02 -11.12 1.53
CA VAL A 219 8.16 -10.38 2.10
C VAL A 219 7.80 -8.90 2.09
N ALA A 220 7.73 -8.29 3.27
CA ALA A 220 7.49 -6.86 3.45
C ALA A 220 8.75 -6.17 3.97
N GLY A 221 8.74 -4.84 4.01
CA GLY A 221 9.84 -4.05 4.58
C GLY A 221 10.92 -3.64 3.59
N PHE A 222 10.60 -3.53 2.29
CA PHE A 222 11.53 -2.94 1.34
C PHE A 222 11.52 -1.41 1.46
N SER A 223 12.64 -0.85 1.89
CA SER A 223 12.92 0.59 1.88
C SER A 223 14.04 0.93 0.90
N THR A 224 14.22 2.21 0.59
CA THR A 224 15.38 2.70 -0.18
C THR A 224 16.69 2.27 0.46
N GLU A 225 16.77 2.37 1.78
CA GLU A 225 17.91 1.96 2.61
C GLU A 225 18.15 0.45 2.51
N ALA A 226 17.10 -0.36 2.62
CA ALA A 226 17.22 -1.81 2.50
C ALA A 226 17.71 -2.24 1.12
N VAL A 227 17.20 -1.61 0.05
CA VAL A 227 17.64 -1.86 -1.32
C VAL A 227 19.12 -1.50 -1.48
N LEU A 228 19.53 -0.31 -1.03
CA LEU A 228 20.93 0.11 -1.07
C LEU A 228 21.83 -0.85 -0.28
N GLN A 229 21.41 -1.28 0.91
CA GLN A 229 22.15 -2.23 1.73
C GLN A 229 22.29 -3.59 1.04
N ALA A 230 21.22 -4.10 0.42
CA ALA A 230 21.24 -5.35 -0.33
C ALA A 230 22.20 -5.30 -1.55
N LEU A 231 22.42 -4.11 -2.10
CA LEU A 231 23.36 -3.86 -3.19
C LEU A 231 24.79 -3.53 -2.70
N GLY A 232 25.09 -3.73 -1.42
CA GLY A 232 26.42 -3.45 -0.85
C GLY A 232 26.71 -1.96 -0.63
N GLY A 233 25.67 -1.15 -0.48
CA GLY A 233 25.76 0.30 -0.26
C GLY A 233 26.04 1.12 -1.51
N ARG A 234 25.94 0.51 -2.70
CA ARG A 234 26.18 1.20 -3.98
C ARG A 234 25.13 0.83 -5.02
N LEU A 235 24.92 1.70 -6.00
CA LEU A 235 23.90 1.52 -7.03
C LEU A 235 24.41 0.75 -8.26
N GLU A 236 25.73 0.63 -8.46
CA GLU A 236 26.30 -0.02 -9.65
C GLU A 236 25.76 -1.44 -9.90
N PRO A 237 25.57 -2.32 -8.89
CA PRO A 237 25.01 -3.65 -9.14
C PRO A 237 23.59 -3.61 -9.72
N LEU A 238 22.75 -2.67 -9.28
CA LEU A 238 21.41 -2.47 -9.87
C LEU A 238 21.52 -1.95 -11.30
N LEU A 239 22.41 -1.00 -11.55
CA LEU A 239 22.65 -0.43 -12.88
C LEU A 239 23.15 -1.49 -13.86
N ASP A 240 24.04 -2.39 -13.44
CA ASP A 240 24.58 -3.46 -14.29
C ASP A 240 23.50 -4.49 -14.68
N VAL A 241 22.60 -4.81 -13.75
CA VAL A 241 21.45 -5.68 -14.01
C VAL A 241 20.48 -5.03 -15.01
N ILE A 242 20.27 -3.71 -14.91
CA ILE A 242 19.47 -2.96 -15.89
C ILE A 242 20.17 -2.92 -17.25
N LYS A 243 21.45 -2.57 -17.30
CA LYS A 243 22.25 -2.51 -18.54
C LYS A 243 22.29 -3.85 -19.26
N SER A 244 22.47 -4.95 -18.53
CA SER A 244 22.48 -6.31 -19.11
C SER A 244 21.10 -6.77 -19.63
N GLY A 245 20.02 -6.07 -19.28
CA GLY A 245 18.66 -6.41 -19.69
C GLY A 245 18.03 -7.54 -18.87
N LYS A 246 18.70 -8.03 -17.82
CA LYS A 246 18.12 -9.00 -16.87
C LYS A 246 16.92 -8.41 -16.13
N ILE A 247 16.98 -7.11 -15.82
CA ILE A 247 15.81 -6.31 -15.48
C ILE A 247 15.67 -5.25 -16.56
N LYS A 248 14.59 -5.30 -17.35
CA LYS A 248 14.39 -4.32 -18.42
C LYS A 248 14.10 -2.92 -17.88
N GLY A 249 13.35 -2.85 -16.79
CA GLY A 249 12.95 -1.63 -16.12
C GLY A 249 12.23 -1.91 -14.81
N VAL A 250 11.82 -0.85 -14.13
CA VAL A 250 11.08 -0.92 -12.86
C VAL A 250 9.74 -0.21 -13.00
N VAL A 251 8.68 -0.82 -12.49
CA VAL A 251 7.34 -0.23 -12.48
C VAL A 251 6.88 -0.03 -11.04
N ALA A 252 6.50 1.20 -10.71
CA ALA A 252 5.79 1.49 -9.48
C ALA A 252 4.29 1.18 -9.68
N LEU A 253 3.81 0.14 -8.99
CA LEU A 253 2.38 -0.18 -8.93
C LEU A 253 1.82 0.35 -7.62
N ILE A 254 1.14 1.50 -7.69
CA ILE A 254 0.61 2.19 -6.53
C ILE A 254 -0.83 2.55 -6.84
N ASN A 255 -1.78 1.94 -6.13
CA ASN A 255 -3.19 2.23 -6.30
C ASN A 255 -4.02 1.87 -5.07
N CYS A 256 -5.26 2.35 -5.12
CA CYS A 256 -6.38 1.85 -4.33
C CYS A 256 -6.84 0.48 -4.88
N THR A 257 -8.08 0.09 -4.60
CA THR A 257 -8.78 -0.94 -5.35
C THR A 257 -10.22 -0.48 -5.61
N THR A 258 -10.85 -1.00 -6.65
CA THR A 258 -12.24 -0.68 -7.04
C THR A 258 -12.86 -1.85 -7.79
N LEU A 259 -14.19 -1.95 -7.73
CA LEU A 259 -14.98 -2.90 -8.52
C LEU A 259 -15.46 -2.31 -9.86
N SER A 260 -15.15 -1.05 -10.15
CA SER A 260 -15.64 -0.35 -11.36
C SER A 260 -15.04 -0.85 -12.66
N THR A 261 -13.85 -1.47 -12.61
CA THR A 261 -13.08 -1.94 -13.78
C THR A 261 -13.00 -3.46 -13.87
N GLY A 262 -13.78 -4.16 -13.05
CA GLY A 262 -13.85 -5.62 -13.04
C GLY A 262 -13.87 -6.22 -11.64
N PRO A 263 -13.67 -7.53 -11.52
CA PRO A 263 -13.58 -8.19 -10.22
C PRO A 263 -12.47 -7.62 -9.35
N HIS A 264 -12.67 -7.73 -8.03
CA HIS A 264 -11.70 -7.31 -7.01
C HIS A 264 -10.28 -7.78 -7.35
N ASP A 265 -9.35 -6.85 -7.40
CA ASP A 265 -7.91 -7.02 -7.65
C ASP A 265 -7.52 -7.67 -9.01
N TYR A 266 -8.49 -7.95 -9.89
CA TYR A 266 -8.24 -8.63 -11.15
C TYR A 266 -7.24 -7.88 -12.04
N VAL A 267 -7.47 -6.59 -12.29
CA VAL A 267 -6.59 -5.81 -13.18
C VAL A 267 -5.22 -5.63 -12.53
N THR A 268 -5.20 -5.32 -11.23
CA THR A 268 -3.96 -5.16 -10.44
C THR A 268 -3.05 -6.39 -10.54
N VAL A 269 -3.60 -7.57 -10.23
CA VAL A 269 -2.84 -8.83 -10.21
C VAL A 269 -2.40 -9.24 -11.63
N ASN A 270 -3.26 -9.07 -12.63
CA ASN A 270 -2.92 -9.50 -13.99
C ASN A 270 -1.92 -8.57 -14.67
N VAL A 271 -2.00 -7.24 -14.48
CA VAL A 271 -0.94 -6.32 -14.95
C VAL A 271 0.40 -6.71 -14.35
N ALA A 272 0.44 -6.96 -13.04
CA ALA A 272 1.68 -7.36 -12.37
C ALA A 272 2.26 -8.66 -12.93
N ARG A 273 1.41 -9.68 -13.16
CA ARG A 273 1.82 -10.96 -13.77
C ARG A 273 2.41 -10.76 -15.17
N GLU A 274 1.81 -9.91 -15.99
CA GLU A 274 2.31 -9.65 -17.33
C GLU A 274 3.65 -8.89 -17.30
N LEU A 275 3.81 -7.93 -16.41
CA LEU A 275 5.07 -7.18 -16.24
C LEU A 275 6.23 -8.08 -15.75
N ILE A 276 6.03 -8.89 -14.71
CA ILE A 276 7.12 -9.73 -14.18
C ILE A 276 7.58 -10.78 -15.20
N LYS A 277 6.66 -11.35 -16.01
CA LYS A 277 6.99 -12.27 -17.11
C LYS A 277 7.87 -11.61 -18.18
N LYS A 278 7.81 -10.29 -18.28
CA LYS A 278 8.57 -9.47 -19.22
C LYS A 278 9.91 -8.99 -18.66
N ASP A 279 10.37 -9.53 -17.54
CA ASP A 279 11.60 -9.10 -16.85
C ASP A 279 11.53 -7.66 -16.32
N ILE A 280 10.34 -7.21 -15.92
CA ILE A 280 10.13 -5.89 -15.32
C ILE A 280 9.90 -6.08 -13.82
N LEU A 281 10.77 -5.49 -13.01
CA LEU A 281 10.64 -5.51 -11.55
C LEU A 281 9.49 -4.60 -11.14
N ILE A 282 8.72 -5.00 -10.13
CA ILE A 282 7.66 -4.17 -9.58
C ILE A 282 8.03 -3.74 -8.17
N ILE A 283 7.84 -2.46 -7.88
CA ILE A 283 7.74 -1.94 -6.52
C ILE A 283 6.29 -1.57 -6.27
N SER A 284 5.72 -2.03 -5.16
CA SER A 284 4.29 -1.85 -4.89
C SER A 284 4.01 -1.08 -3.61
N GLY A 285 2.98 -0.23 -3.66
CA GLY A 285 2.50 0.55 -2.52
C GLY A 285 0.96 0.55 -2.41
N GLY A 286 0.47 0.82 -1.20
CA GLY A 286 -0.95 1.01 -0.93
C GLY A 286 -1.81 -0.24 -1.06
N CYS A 287 -3.10 -0.08 -1.37
CA CYS A 287 -4.00 -1.22 -1.55
C CYS A 287 -3.58 -2.17 -2.70
N GLY A 288 -2.89 -1.64 -3.71
CA GLY A 288 -2.27 -2.43 -4.77
C GLY A 288 -1.22 -3.39 -4.24
N ASN A 289 -0.39 -2.94 -3.28
CA ASN A 289 0.56 -3.80 -2.60
C ASN A 289 -0.14 -4.98 -1.91
N HIS A 290 -1.21 -4.72 -1.15
CA HIS A 290 -1.93 -5.79 -0.44
C HIS A 290 -2.55 -6.81 -1.41
N ALA A 291 -3.06 -6.35 -2.56
CA ALA A 291 -3.56 -7.23 -3.60
C ALA A 291 -2.48 -8.20 -4.12
N LEU A 292 -1.26 -7.69 -4.32
CA LEU A 292 -0.12 -8.48 -4.80
C LEU A 292 0.45 -9.41 -3.71
N GLU A 293 0.44 -8.97 -2.45
CA GLU A 293 0.79 -9.82 -1.29
C GLU A 293 -0.17 -11.00 -1.17
N VAL A 294 -1.49 -10.74 -1.16
CA VAL A 294 -2.53 -11.79 -1.09
C VAL A 294 -2.56 -12.69 -2.34
N ALA A 295 -2.21 -12.15 -3.51
CA ALA A 295 -2.04 -12.93 -4.74
C ALA A 295 -0.76 -13.79 -4.74
N GLY A 296 0.11 -13.63 -3.74
CA GLY A 296 1.37 -14.36 -3.57
C GLY A 296 2.50 -13.88 -4.48
N LEU A 297 2.37 -12.71 -5.11
CA LEU A 297 3.38 -12.14 -6.01
C LEU A 297 4.53 -11.45 -5.26
N ALA A 298 4.29 -11.03 -4.01
CA ALA A 298 5.32 -10.56 -3.08
C ALA A 298 5.97 -11.70 -2.26
N SER A 299 5.75 -12.97 -2.63
CA SER A 299 6.48 -14.12 -2.07
C SER A 299 7.72 -14.44 -2.90
N ARG A 300 8.78 -14.93 -2.26
CA ARG A 300 9.99 -15.42 -2.97
C ARG A 300 9.66 -16.54 -3.97
N ASP A 301 8.62 -17.32 -3.70
CA ASP A 301 8.14 -18.38 -4.61
C ASP A 301 7.65 -17.84 -5.95
N ALA A 302 7.24 -16.56 -6.00
CA ALA A 302 6.82 -15.91 -7.23
C ALA A 302 7.97 -15.66 -8.23
N ALA A 303 9.23 -15.84 -7.82
CA ALA A 303 10.37 -15.76 -8.75
C ALA A 303 10.21 -16.73 -9.94
N GLY A 304 9.55 -17.88 -9.76
CA GLY A 304 9.25 -18.82 -10.85
C GLY A 304 8.18 -18.35 -11.84
N GLN A 305 7.51 -17.23 -11.57
CA GLN A 305 6.50 -16.63 -12.45
C GLN A 305 7.05 -15.46 -13.27
N ALA A 306 8.27 -15.01 -12.94
CA ALA A 306 8.95 -13.94 -13.65
C ALA A 306 9.61 -14.46 -14.95
N GLY A 307 9.99 -13.52 -15.81
CA GLY A 307 10.86 -13.80 -16.95
C GLY A 307 12.24 -14.31 -16.51
N PRO A 308 13.04 -14.87 -17.43
CA PRO A 308 14.29 -15.54 -17.10
C PRO A 308 15.33 -14.61 -16.43
N GLY A 309 15.38 -13.34 -16.85
CA GLY A 309 16.32 -12.36 -16.31
C GLY A 309 15.95 -11.96 -14.88
N LEU A 310 14.69 -11.57 -14.67
CA LEU A 310 14.21 -11.18 -13.35
C LEU A 310 14.20 -12.37 -12.38
N GLN A 311 13.83 -13.57 -12.86
CA GLN A 311 13.89 -14.81 -12.08
C GLN A 311 15.31 -15.09 -11.56
N GLU A 312 16.34 -14.91 -12.39
CA GLU A 312 17.74 -15.09 -11.99
C GLU A 312 18.10 -14.15 -10.83
N ILE A 313 17.75 -12.87 -10.95
CA ILE A 313 18.05 -11.85 -9.93
C ILE A 313 17.28 -12.11 -8.64
N CYS A 314 15.98 -12.42 -8.73
CA CYS A 314 15.16 -12.76 -7.57
C CYS A 314 15.74 -13.93 -6.78
N ARG A 315 16.24 -14.97 -7.46
CA ARG A 315 16.88 -16.12 -6.82
C ARG A 315 18.25 -15.78 -6.23
N ALA A 316 19.06 -14.99 -6.95
CA ALA A 316 20.39 -14.59 -6.49
C ALA A 316 20.34 -13.72 -5.23
N LEU A 317 19.37 -12.80 -5.15
CA LEU A 317 19.20 -11.89 -4.02
C LEU A 317 18.20 -12.39 -2.97
N ASN A 318 17.56 -13.54 -3.20
CA ASN A 318 16.52 -14.10 -2.34
C ASN A 318 15.35 -13.12 -2.08
N ILE A 319 14.90 -12.44 -3.15
CA ILE A 319 13.81 -11.44 -3.14
C ILE A 319 12.65 -11.88 -4.03
N PRO A 320 11.41 -11.42 -3.77
CA PRO A 320 10.29 -11.57 -4.71
C PRO A 320 10.47 -10.69 -5.97
N PRO A 321 9.74 -10.97 -7.06
CA PRO A 321 9.68 -10.10 -8.25
C PRO A 321 8.80 -8.85 -8.05
N VAL A 322 8.02 -8.82 -6.97
CA VAL A 322 7.27 -7.65 -6.49
C VAL A 322 7.80 -7.28 -5.11
N LEU A 323 8.40 -6.10 -4.98
CA LEU A 323 8.93 -5.58 -3.72
C LEU A 323 7.85 -4.73 -3.02
N SER A 324 7.41 -5.17 -1.85
CA SER A 324 6.46 -4.45 -1.00
C SER A 324 7.13 -3.25 -0.34
N PHE A 325 6.90 -2.06 -0.90
CA PHE A 325 7.46 -0.78 -0.44
C PHE A 325 6.58 -0.09 0.61
N GLY A 326 5.42 -0.66 0.93
CA GLY A 326 4.56 -0.19 2.01
C GLY A 326 3.27 0.46 1.53
N THR A 327 2.99 1.65 2.03
CA THR A 327 1.70 2.34 1.90
C THR A 327 1.65 3.27 0.69
N CYS A 328 0.52 3.97 0.47
CA CYS A 328 0.49 5.01 -0.56
C CYS A 328 1.41 6.18 -0.20
N THR A 329 1.60 6.45 1.10
CA THR A 329 2.46 7.54 1.53
C THR A 329 3.92 7.29 1.21
N ASP A 330 4.37 6.03 1.17
CA ASP A 330 5.72 5.59 0.75
C ASP A 330 6.10 5.99 -0.71
N THR A 331 5.21 6.68 -1.45
CA THR A 331 5.55 7.32 -2.74
C THR A 331 6.68 8.34 -2.59
N GLY A 332 6.81 8.99 -1.42
CA GLY A 332 7.91 9.88 -1.08
C GLY A 332 9.27 9.18 -1.18
N ARG A 333 9.48 8.08 -0.46
CA ARG A 333 10.74 7.33 -0.53
C ARG A 333 11.02 6.74 -1.91
N ILE A 334 9.97 6.31 -2.62
CA ILE A 334 10.12 5.80 -3.99
C ILE A 334 10.69 6.90 -4.87
N SER A 335 10.19 8.14 -4.74
CA SER A 335 10.74 9.28 -5.47
C SER A 335 12.22 9.53 -5.16
N MET A 336 12.63 9.39 -3.89
CA MET A 336 14.02 9.54 -3.48
C MET A 336 14.93 8.47 -4.09
N LEU A 337 14.49 7.21 -4.13
CA LEU A 337 15.23 6.13 -4.78
C LEU A 337 15.39 6.38 -6.28
N VAL A 338 14.31 6.79 -6.95
CA VAL A 338 14.32 7.08 -8.39
C VAL A 338 15.27 8.25 -8.70
N THR A 339 15.26 9.32 -7.90
CA THR A 339 16.22 10.43 -8.01
C THR A 339 17.66 9.95 -7.82
N ALA A 340 17.93 9.13 -6.80
CA ALA A 340 19.29 8.62 -6.55
C ALA A 340 19.82 7.76 -7.72
N VAL A 341 18.93 6.97 -8.36
CA VAL A 341 19.29 6.18 -9.56
C VAL A 341 19.55 7.08 -10.77
N ALA A 342 18.75 8.11 -10.99
CA ALA A 342 18.97 9.11 -12.04
C ALA A 342 20.32 9.81 -11.88
N ASP A 343 20.62 10.29 -10.67
CA ASP A 343 21.88 10.95 -10.32
C ASP A 343 23.09 10.03 -10.55
N ALA A 344 23.01 8.76 -10.14
CA ALA A 344 24.07 7.79 -10.34
C ALA A 344 24.34 7.47 -11.82
N LEU A 345 23.33 7.63 -12.69
CA LEU A 345 23.46 7.47 -14.14
C LEU A 345 23.84 8.77 -14.86
N GLY A 346 23.82 9.92 -14.16
CA GLY A 346 24.05 11.24 -14.76
C GLY A 346 22.97 11.62 -15.78
N VAL A 347 21.74 11.15 -15.58
CA VAL A 347 20.57 11.45 -16.42
C VAL A 347 19.44 12.03 -15.59
N ASP A 348 18.40 12.53 -16.23
CA ASP A 348 17.19 12.97 -15.52
C ASP A 348 16.19 11.82 -15.35
N VAL A 349 15.27 11.94 -14.39
CA VAL A 349 14.22 10.93 -14.12
C VAL A 349 13.41 10.54 -15.37
N PRO A 350 12.99 11.47 -16.24
CA PRO A 350 12.29 11.11 -17.46
C PRO A 350 13.08 10.18 -18.39
N ASP A 351 14.41 10.12 -18.31
CA ASP A 351 15.22 9.27 -19.18
C ASP A 351 15.35 7.83 -18.67
N LEU A 352 14.99 7.59 -17.41
CA LEU A 352 15.07 6.26 -16.81
C LEU A 352 14.06 5.27 -17.42
N PRO A 353 14.40 3.97 -17.49
CA PRO A 353 13.50 2.91 -17.93
C PRO A 353 12.51 2.53 -16.82
N VAL A 354 11.69 3.51 -16.38
CA VAL A 354 10.71 3.35 -15.30
C VAL A 354 9.33 3.84 -15.72
N ALA A 355 8.30 3.33 -15.06
CA ALA A 355 6.92 3.76 -15.27
C ALA A 355 6.09 3.61 -13.98
N VAL A 356 4.91 4.24 -13.96
CA VAL A 356 3.92 4.13 -12.90
C VAL A 356 2.66 3.48 -13.47
N THR A 357 2.01 2.64 -12.68
CA THR A 357 0.70 2.08 -13.00
C THR A 357 -0.22 2.13 -11.77
N ALA A 358 -1.42 2.66 -11.97
CA ALA A 358 -2.50 2.67 -11.00
C ALA A 358 -3.73 1.97 -11.60
N PRO A 359 -3.75 0.62 -11.63
CA PRO A 359 -4.70 -0.15 -12.44
C PRO A 359 -6.13 -0.22 -11.89
N GLN A 360 -6.36 0.13 -10.62
CA GLN A 360 -7.69 0.14 -9.99
C GLN A 360 -7.76 1.26 -8.95
N TYR A 361 -7.35 2.49 -9.30
CA TYR A 361 -7.40 3.59 -8.35
C TYR A 361 -8.84 4.03 -8.04
N LEU A 362 -9.03 4.71 -6.92
CA LEU A 362 -10.34 5.19 -6.47
C LEU A 362 -10.22 6.53 -5.75
N GLU A 363 -9.39 6.56 -4.70
CA GLU A 363 -9.32 7.69 -3.78
C GLU A 363 -8.67 8.91 -4.41
N GLN A 364 -9.04 10.09 -3.89
CA GLN A 364 -8.41 11.36 -4.29
C GLN A 364 -6.90 11.34 -4.05
N LYS A 365 -6.42 10.61 -3.03
CA LYS A 365 -4.99 10.44 -2.76
C LYS A 365 -4.23 9.87 -3.96
N ALA A 366 -4.79 8.86 -4.65
CA ALA A 366 -4.16 8.32 -5.84
C ALA A 366 -4.08 9.33 -7.00
N THR A 367 -4.97 10.34 -7.03
CA THR A 367 -4.93 11.38 -8.07
C THR A 367 -3.81 12.39 -7.83
N ILE A 368 -3.47 12.72 -6.57
CA ILE A 368 -2.35 13.62 -6.28
C ILE A 368 -1.00 12.93 -6.56
N ASP A 369 -0.89 11.62 -6.28
CA ASP A 369 0.30 10.84 -6.61
C ASP A 369 0.49 10.69 -8.13
N ALA A 370 -0.60 10.50 -8.88
CA ALA A 370 -0.56 10.50 -10.35
C ALA A 370 -0.13 11.86 -10.91
N LEU A 371 -0.66 12.98 -10.37
CA LEU A 371 -0.24 14.32 -10.76
C LEU A 371 1.24 14.57 -10.45
N PHE A 372 1.73 14.05 -9.33
CA PHE A 372 3.15 14.06 -9.01
C PHE A 372 3.95 13.26 -10.04
N ALA A 373 3.57 12.01 -10.33
CA ALA A 373 4.27 11.17 -11.30
C ALA A 373 4.39 11.84 -12.68
N LEU A 374 3.31 12.50 -13.13
CA LEU A 374 3.33 13.30 -14.35
C LEU A 374 4.30 14.48 -14.25
N ALA A 375 4.28 15.24 -13.16
CA ALA A 375 5.19 16.35 -12.92
C ALA A 375 6.66 15.90 -12.84
N PHE A 376 6.87 14.70 -12.31
CA PHE A 376 8.17 14.03 -12.14
C PHE A 376 8.66 13.35 -13.43
N GLY A 377 7.89 13.47 -14.51
CA GLY A 377 8.32 13.05 -15.84
C GLY A 377 8.04 11.59 -16.19
N LEU A 378 7.13 10.94 -15.47
CA LEU A 378 6.89 9.51 -15.59
C LEU A 378 5.71 9.18 -16.51
N TYR A 379 5.86 8.09 -17.26
CA TYR A 379 4.73 7.43 -17.89
C TYR A 379 3.81 6.86 -16.82
N THR A 380 2.55 7.25 -16.83
CA THR A 380 1.58 6.92 -15.78
C THR A 380 0.36 6.27 -16.39
N HIS A 381 0.25 4.96 -16.24
CA HIS A 381 -0.93 4.19 -16.62
C HIS A 381 -2.02 4.32 -15.54
N LEU A 382 -3.25 4.65 -15.94
CA LEU A 382 -4.39 4.87 -15.04
C LEU A 382 -5.60 4.05 -15.48
N SER A 383 -6.20 3.34 -14.53
CA SER A 383 -7.51 2.71 -14.65
C SER A 383 -8.26 2.77 -13.30
N PRO A 384 -9.56 3.14 -13.29
CA PRO A 384 -10.41 3.54 -14.43
C PRO A 384 -9.96 4.83 -15.12
N THR A 385 -10.56 5.17 -16.26
CA THR A 385 -10.30 6.47 -16.90
C THR A 385 -10.66 7.63 -15.95
N PRO A 386 -9.76 8.60 -15.69
CA PRO A 386 -10.07 9.74 -14.85
C PRO A 386 -11.20 10.62 -15.42
N PRO A 387 -11.93 11.35 -14.56
CA PRO A 387 -13.06 12.20 -14.96
C PRO A 387 -12.60 13.50 -15.66
N VAL A 388 -11.70 13.39 -16.62
CA VAL A 388 -11.15 14.47 -17.45
C VAL A 388 -11.52 14.32 -18.92
N ALA A 389 -12.13 13.19 -19.31
CA ALA A 389 -12.45 12.84 -20.70
C ALA A 389 -13.38 13.84 -21.42
N GLY A 390 -14.12 14.67 -20.67
CA GLY A 390 -14.97 15.72 -21.24
C GLY A 390 -14.22 16.96 -21.75
N GLY A 391 -12.92 17.11 -21.44
CA GLY A 391 -12.09 18.24 -21.87
C GLY A 391 -11.07 17.82 -22.93
N PRO A 392 -11.35 17.94 -24.24
CA PRO A 392 -10.47 17.41 -25.29
C PRO A 392 -9.07 18.03 -25.28
N GLU A 393 -8.95 19.33 -24.99
CA GLU A 393 -7.65 20.01 -24.87
C GLU A 393 -6.85 19.50 -23.65
N LEU A 394 -7.55 19.25 -22.53
CA LEU A 394 -6.92 18.68 -21.33
C LEU A 394 -6.50 17.23 -21.56
N VAL A 395 -7.31 16.42 -22.24
CA VAL A 395 -6.96 15.04 -22.61
C VAL A 395 -5.71 15.05 -23.47
N LYS A 396 -5.69 15.84 -24.55
CA LYS A 396 -4.52 15.98 -25.43
C LYS A 396 -3.28 16.45 -24.65
N LEU A 397 -3.43 17.40 -23.74
CA LEU A 397 -2.34 17.84 -22.88
C LEU A 397 -1.78 16.65 -22.09
N LEU A 398 -2.63 15.93 -21.35
CA LEU A 398 -2.20 14.87 -20.43
C LEU A 398 -1.65 13.63 -21.15
N THR A 399 -2.17 13.26 -22.32
CA THR A 399 -1.80 12.02 -23.03
C THR A 399 -0.71 12.21 -24.08
N GLU A 400 -0.52 13.44 -24.57
CA GLU A 400 0.39 13.74 -25.69
C GLU A 400 1.36 14.89 -25.37
N ASP A 401 0.84 16.11 -25.21
CA ASP A 401 1.70 17.32 -25.19
C ASP A 401 2.60 17.39 -23.96
N LEU A 402 2.17 16.83 -22.82
CA LEU A 402 2.89 16.88 -21.54
C LEU A 402 4.24 16.13 -21.58
N GLU A 403 4.40 15.11 -22.45
CA GLU A 403 5.68 14.41 -22.63
C GLU A 403 6.77 15.39 -23.10
N GLY A 404 6.41 16.43 -23.86
CA GLY A 404 7.34 17.48 -24.30
C GLY A 404 7.63 18.58 -23.27
N ILE A 405 6.89 18.61 -22.15
CA ILE A 405 7.00 19.66 -21.13
C ILE A 405 7.71 19.15 -19.88
N THR A 406 7.31 17.96 -19.42
CA THR A 406 7.85 17.34 -18.18
C THR A 406 8.51 16.00 -18.45
N GLY A 407 8.26 15.37 -19.60
CA GLY A 407 8.59 13.97 -19.87
C GLY A 407 7.48 12.98 -19.49
N GLY A 408 6.54 13.41 -18.62
CA GLY A 408 5.44 12.59 -18.12
C GLY A 408 4.24 12.58 -19.04
N LYS A 409 3.46 11.50 -18.99
CA LYS A 409 2.21 11.38 -19.74
C LYS A 409 1.28 10.34 -19.14
N VAL A 410 -0.01 10.53 -19.41
CA VAL A 410 -1.06 9.58 -19.06
C VAL A 410 -1.20 8.53 -20.16
N ALA A 411 -1.34 7.28 -19.73
CA ALA A 411 -1.87 6.19 -20.54
C ALA A 411 -3.12 5.62 -19.87
N LEU A 412 -4.10 5.24 -20.67
CA LEU A 412 -5.39 4.73 -20.21
C LEU A 412 -5.61 3.31 -20.74
N GLY A 413 -6.22 2.45 -19.93
CA GLY A 413 -6.63 1.12 -20.36
C GLY A 413 -7.02 0.22 -19.20
N ASP A 414 -8.08 -0.56 -19.38
CA ASP A 414 -8.53 -1.53 -18.35
C ASP A 414 -8.03 -2.96 -18.65
N ASP A 415 -7.52 -3.21 -19.86
CA ASP A 415 -6.97 -4.51 -20.24
C ASP A 415 -5.54 -4.67 -19.70
N PRO A 416 -5.29 -5.69 -18.84
CA PRO A 416 -4.00 -5.84 -18.19
C PRO A 416 -2.85 -6.18 -19.15
N VAL A 417 -3.15 -6.86 -20.27
CA VAL A 417 -2.15 -7.26 -21.27
C VAL A 417 -1.75 -6.06 -22.11
N GLU A 418 -2.71 -5.24 -22.53
CA GLU A 418 -2.46 -4.01 -23.28
C GLU A 418 -1.73 -2.97 -22.43
N ALA A 419 -2.14 -2.79 -21.17
CA ALA A 419 -1.45 -1.93 -20.22
C ALA A 419 0.03 -2.34 -20.04
N ALA A 420 0.28 -3.64 -19.79
CA ALA A 420 1.65 -4.15 -19.66
C ALA A 420 2.46 -4.01 -20.94
N ARG A 421 1.83 -4.17 -22.12
CA ARG A 421 2.47 -3.95 -23.43
C ARG A 421 2.86 -2.48 -23.63
N GLY A 422 1.98 -1.55 -23.28
CA GLY A 422 2.24 -0.10 -23.36
C GLY A 422 3.39 0.33 -22.44
N ILE A 423 3.39 -0.19 -21.21
CA ILE A 423 4.45 0.03 -20.22
C ILE A 423 5.79 -0.54 -20.71
N GLU A 424 5.82 -1.79 -21.19
CA GLU A 424 7.05 -2.40 -21.73
C GLU A 424 7.58 -1.59 -22.94
N ALA A 425 6.71 -1.19 -23.86
CA ALA A 425 7.10 -0.38 -25.01
C ALA A 425 7.71 0.97 -24.59
N HIS A 426 7.14 1.62 -23.56
CA HIS A 426 7.72 2.83 -22.98
C HIS A 426 9.12 2.56 -22.39
N ILE A 427 9.26 1.54 -21.56
CA ILE A 427 10.53 1.15 -20.94
C ILE A 427 11.59 0.87 -22.01
N MET A 428 11.27 0.08 -23.05
CA MET A 428 12.20 -0.23 -24.12
C MET A 428 12.61 1.01 -24.94
N LYS A 429 11.69 1.97 -25.15
CA LYS A 429 12.01 3.27 -25.77
C LYS A 429 13.04 4.05 -24.95
N LYS A 430 12.91 4.06 -23.62
CA LYS A 430 13.86 4.75 -22.72
C LYS A 430 15.22 4.05 -22.69
N ARG A 431 15.25 2.72 -22.61
CA ARG A 431 16.49 1.92 -22.74
C ARG A 431 17.25 2.24 -24.02
N ALA A 432 16.56 2.23 -25.17
CA ALA A 432 17.18 2.53 -26.45
C ALA A 432 17.79 3.94 -26.51
N LYS A 433 17.16 4.93 -25.86
CA LYS A 433 17.71 6.29 -25.73
C LYS A 433 18.96 6.36 -24.85
N LEU A 434 19.03 5.51 -23.82
CA LEU A 434 20.21 5.36 -22.96
C LEU A 434 21.32 4.51 -23.60
N GLY A 435 21.07 3.90 -24.77
CA GLY A 435 22.02 3.06 -25.48
C GLY A 435 22.17 1.64 -24.90
N ILE A 436 21.12 1.12 -24.23
CA ILE A 436 21.09 -0.21 -23.58
C ILE A 436 19.88 -1.06 -23.97
#